data_AF-A0AA46JX99-F1
#
_entry.id   AF-A0AA46JX99-F1
#
_cell.length_a   1.000
_cell.length_b   1.000
_cell.length_c   1.000
_cell.angle_alpha   90.00
_cell.angle_beta   90.00
_cell.angle_gamma   90.00
#
_symmetry.space_group_name_H-M   'P 1'
#
loop_
_entity.id
_entity.type
_entity.pdbx_description
1 polymer ?
#
loop_
_entity_poly.entity_id
_entity_poly.type
_entity_poly.pdbx_seq_one_letter_code
_entity_poly.pdbx_strand_id
1 'polypeptide(L)'
;MTDTEGAETRRSDGEETQFIQPIRDYGRAEAKPLDLPRATIGGYRADAVERRVAELERRRTLDQAEIIRLKRENHGRQTENGELNQRLTMLQEQNKKLEYQASNPYEHIGVDMQNMVNGAKAERKAILDKAETEAKTILGKAHAKAEAMTGEAKKKADEQVEQATRCKQEIDQEADRRIGESRERAQKLLSDANTEADKILKAAEAKAARLDAETKTRVADADRREREAARTVDQARRLLADAAARLARPVPELPATNPRE
;
A
#
# COMPACT_ATOMS: atom_id res chain seq x y z
N MET A 1 21.04 -66.38 -63.53
CA MET A 1 20.23 -67.62 -63.63
C MET A 1 19.05 -67.40 -62.70
N THR A 2 17.83 -67.14 -63.13
CA THR A 2 17.12 -67.40 -64.38
C THR A 2 16.07 -66.31 -64.58
N ASP A 3 15.80 -66.03 -65.85
CA ASP A 3 14.81 -65.12 -66.38
C ASP A 3 13.38 -65.54 -66.04
N THR A 4 12.49 -64.55 -65.92
CA THR A 4 11.15 -64.60 -66.53
C THR A 4 10.62 -63.17 -66.65
N GLU A 5 10.58 -62.73 -67.90
CA GLU A 5 9.91 -61.54 -68.41
C GLU A 5 8.39 -61.68 -68.32
N GLY A 6 7.70 -60.54 -68.28
CA GLY A 6 6.32 -60.43 -68.77
C GLY A 6 5.26 -60.12 -67.72
N ALA A 7 4.96 -58.83 -67.53
CA ALA A 7 3.59 -58.35 -67.37
C ALA A 7 3.55 -56.81 -67.42
N GLU A 8 3.19 -56.31 -68.59
CA GLU A 8 2.32 -55.15 -68.77
C GLU A 8 2.80 -53.81 -68.19
N THR A 9 3.66 -53.14 -68.95
CA THR A 9 3.60 -51.68 -69.09
C THR A 9 2.16 -51.27 -69.43
N ARG A 10 1.39 -50.86 -68.42
CA ARG A 10 0.18 -50.05 -68.63
C ARG A 10 0.63 -48.79 -69.34
N ARG A 11 0.33 -48.73 -70.64
CA ARG A 11 0.30 -47.49 -71.39
C ARG A 11 -0.63 -46.56 -70.62
N SER A 12 -0.01 -45.56 -69.99
CA SER A 12 -0.68 -44.32 -69.64
C SER A 12 -1.15 -43.74 -70.97
N ASP A 13 -2.33 -44.16 -71.41
CA ASP A 13 -3.11 -43.43 -72.37
C ASP A 13 -3.33 -42.07 -71.71
N GLY A 14 -2.45 -41.13 -72.06
CA GLY A 14 -2.73 -39.74 -71.90
C GLY A 14 -4.03 -39.54 -72.63
N GLU A 15 -5.12 -39.38 -71.87
CA GLU A 15 -6.33 -38.77 -72.37
C GLU A 15 -5.91 -37.37 -72.79
N GLU A 16 -5.46 -37.32 -74.04
CA GLU A 16 -5.32 -36.12 -74.83
C GLU A 16 -6.57 -35.32 -74.52
N THR A 17 -6.37 -34.20 -73.85
CA THR A 17 -7.28 -33.06 -73.92
C THR A 17 -7.74 -33.03 -75.36
N GLN A 18 -8.98 -33.46 -75.61
CA GLN A 18 -9.58 -33.37 -76.92
C GLN A 18 -9.53 -31.89 -77.22
N PHE A 19 -8.50 -31.50 -77.98
CA PHE A 19 -8.33 -30.17 -78.51
C PHE A 19 -9.70 -29.86 -79.08
N ILE A 20 -10.37 -28.86 -78.50
CA ILE A 20 -11.54 -28.26 -79.10
C ILE A 20 -11.14 -28.08 -80.56
N GLN A 21 -11.75 -28.88 -81.45
CA GLN A 21 -11.40 -28.84 -82.86
C GLN A 21 -11.44 -27.35 -83.24
N PRO A 22 -10.41 -26.82 -83.91
CA PRO A 22 -10.43 -25.42 -84.32
C PRO A 22 -11.77 -25.20 -84.99
N ILE A 23 -12.51 -24.19 -84.51
CA ILE A 23 -13.78 -23.79 -85.11
C ILE A 23 -13.52 -23.77 -86.60
N ARG A 24 -14.13 -24.70 -87.36
CA ARG A 24 -13.97 -24.72 -88.81
C ARG A 24 -14.29 -23.30 -89.23
N ASP A 25 -13.30 -22.60 -89.79
CA ASP A 25 -13.53 -21.33 -90.46
C ASP A 25 -14.66 -21.61 -91.43
N TYR A 26 -15.87 -21.16 -91.11
CA TYR A 26 -16.95 -21.12 -92.07
C TYR A 26 -16.43 -20.16 -93.13
N GLY A 27 -15.83 -20.74 -94.17
CA GLY A 27 -15.11 -20.04 -95.20
C GLY A 27 -15.91 -18.83 -95.64
N ARG A 28 -15.21 -17.71 -95.80
CA ARG A 28 -15.75 -16.43 -96.29
C ARG A 28 -16.73 -16.72 -97.44
N ALA A 29 -18.02 -16.69 -97.15
CA ALA A 29 -19.04 -16.97 -98.15
C ALA A 29 -18.79 -16.02 -99.33
N GLU A 30 -18.66 -16.57 -100.54
CA GLU A 30 -18.46 -15.78 -101.75
C GLU A 30 -19.49 -14.65 -101.77
N ALA A 31 -19.02 -13.41 -101.93
CA ALA A 31 -19.88 -12.24 -101.98
C ALA A 31 -20.72 -12.30 -103.27
N LYS A 32 -21.85 -13.00 -103.23
CA LYS A 32 -22.81 -13.00 -104.33
C LYS A 32 -23.29 -11.56 -104.54
N PRO A 33 -23.29 -11.04 -105.78
CA PRO A 33 -23.77 -9.69 -106.06
C PRO A 33 -25.23 -9.56 -105.60
N LEU A 34 -25.56 -8.44 -104.96
CA LEU A 34 -26.93 -8.19 -104.49
C LEU A 34 -27.89 -8.17 -105.69
N ASP A 35 -28.91 -9.02 -105.64
CA ASP A 35 -29.97 -9.06 -106.64
C ASP A 35 -30.95 -7.90 -106.42
N LEU A 36 -30.68 -6.79 -107.11
CA LEU A 36 -31.43 -5.55 -107.02
C LEU A 36 -32.48 -5.44 -108.14
N PRO A 37 -33.75 -5.09 -107.84
CA PRO A 37 -34.82 -4.96 -108.84
C PRO A 37 -34.50 -3.99 -109.98
N ARG A 38 -34.55 -4.46 -111.23
CA ARG A 38 -34.21 -3.68 -112.44
C ARG A 38 -35.44 -3.03 -113.11
N ALA A 39 -35.22 -1.85 -113.69
CA ALA A 39 -36.19 -1.15 -114.55
C ALA A 39 -36.10 -1.65 -115.99
N THR A 40 -37.18 -1.46 -116.76
CA THR A 40 -37.34 -1.98 -118.12
C THR A 40 -36.40 -1.33 -119.15
N ILE A 41 -35.83 -0.16 -118.83
CA ILE A 41 -34.86 0.56 -119.67
C ILE A 41 -33.72 1.01 -118.74
N GLY A 42 -32.53 0.42 -118.92
CA GLY A 42 -31.24 0.86 -118.38
C GLY A 42 -31.25 1.51 -116.99
N GLY A 43 -31.55 0.74 -115.94
CA GLY A 43 -31.47 1.25 -114.57
C GLY A 43 -32.09 0.34 -113.52
N TYR A 44 -32.04 0.76 -112.26
CA TYR A 44 -32.72 0.09 -111.14
C TYR A 44 -34.09 0.72 -110.87
N ARG A 45 -35.05 -0.06 -110.35
CA ARG A 45 -36.32 0.47 -109.85
C ARG A 45 -36.10 1.03 -108.46
N ALA A 46 -36.06 2.36 -108.33
CA ALA A 46 -35.80 3.05 -107.05
C ALA A 46 -36.64 2.48 -105.90
N ASP A 47 -37.97 2.54 -105.98
CA ASP A 47 -38.88 2.09 -104.90
C ASP A 47 -38.77 0.60 -104.53
N ALA A 48 -38.37 -0.25 -105.48
CA ALA A 48 -38.25 -1.69 -105.28
C ALA A 48 -36.86 -2.05 -104.71
N VAL A 49 -35.83 -1.34 -105.16
CA VAL A 49 -34.49 -1.40 -104.56
C VAL A 49 -34.52 -0.89 -103.12
N GLU A 50 -35.16 0.24 -102.86
CA GLU A 50 -35.30 0.79 -101.50
C GLU A 50 -36.00 -0.20 -100.55
N ARG A 51 -37.09 -0.85 -101.00
CA ARG A 51 -37.74 -1.91 -100.23
C ARG A 51 -36.84 -3.10 -99.96
N ARG A 52 -36.06 -3.54 -100.96
CA ARG A 52 -35.12 -4.66 -100.81
C ARG A 52 -33.95 -4.32 -99.89
N VAL A 53 -33.43 -3.10 -99.98
CA VAL A 53 -32.41 -2.57 -99.08
C VAL A 53 -32.95 -2.51 -97.65
N ALA A 54 -34.16 -1.95 -97.44
CA ALA A 54 -34.79 -1.88 -96.12
C ALA A 54 -35.11 -3.27 -95.50
N GLU A 55 -35.39 -4.28 -96.33
CA GLU A 55 -35.56 -5.67 -95.89
C GLU A 55 -34.22 -6.30 -95.48
N LEU A 56 -33.17 -6.11 -96.29
CA LEU A 56 -31.83 -6.59 -95.99
C LEU A 56 -31.22 -5.89 -94.77
N GLU A 57 -31.51 -4.60 -94.58
CA GLU A 57 -31.12 -3.85 -93.38
C GLU A 57 -31.83 -4.37 -92.13
N ARG A 58 -33.14 -4.67 -92.22
CA ARG A 58 -33.88 -5.31 -91.12
C ARG A 58 -33.32 -6.68 -90.78
N ARG A 59 -33.05 -7.51 -91.79
CA ARG A 59 -32.45 -8.84 -91.60
C ARG A 59 -31.05 -8.74 -91.02
N ARG A 60 -30.21 -7.85 -91.54
CA ARG A 60 -28.87 -7.56 -90.98
C ARG A 60 -28.96 -7.13 -89.53
N THR A 61 -29.95 -6.31 -89.15
CA THR A 61 -30.15 -5.86 -87.78
C THR A 61 -30.57 -7.02 -86.86
N LEU A 62 -31.47 -7.89 -87.31
CA LEU A 62 -31.88 -9.09 -86.58
C LEU A 62 -30.72 -10.10 -86.42
N ASP A 63 -30.00 -10.38 -87.51
CA ASP A 63 -28.84 -11.28 -87.50
C ASP A 63 -27.72 -10.69 -86.61
N GLN A 64 -27.52 -9.37 -86.62
CA GLN A 64 -26.59 -8.70 -85.70
C GLN A 64 -27.04 -8.82 -84.24
N ALA A 65 -28.33 -8.66 -83.96
CA ALA A 65 -28.87 -8.84 -82.61
C ALA A 65 -28.68 -10.28 -82.12
N GLU A 66 -28.92 -11.27 -82.99
CA GLU A 66 -28.74 -12.69 -82.66
C GLU A 66 -27.26 -13.05 -82.48
N ILE A 67 -26.36 -12.51 -83.30
CA ILE A 67 -24.90 -12.68 -83.11
C ILE A 67 -24.46 -12.08 -81.78
N ILE A 68 -24.97 -10.90 -81.40
CA ILE A 68 -24.63 -10.28 -80.11
C ILE A 68 -25.14 -11.14 -78.95
N ARG A 69 -26.37 -11.67 -79.05
CA ARG A 69 -26.95 -12.57 -78.04
C ARG A 69 -26.11 -13.84 -77.90
N LEU A 70 -25.83 -14.53 -79.00
CA LEU A 70 -25.03 -15.75 -79.00
C LEU A 70 -23.62 -15.51 -78.48
N LYS A 71 -22.98 -14.38 -78.79
CA LYS A 71 -21.68 -14.01 -78.22
C LYS A 71 -21.72 -13.86 -76.70
N ARG A 72 -22.77 -13.23 -76.16
CA ARG A 72 -22.96 -13.10 -74.70
C ARG A 72 -23.17 -14.44 -74.03
N GLU A 73 -24.02 -15.29 -74.61
CA GLU A 73 -24.28 -16.63 -74.09
C GLU A 73 -23.04 -17.52 -74.15
N ASN A 74 -22.28 -17.46 -75.24
CA ASN A 74 -21.04 -18.20 -75.39
C ASN A 74 -19.99 -17.74 -74.36
N HIS A 75 -19.87 -16.43 -74.14
CA HIS A 75 -19.00 -15.89 -73.10
C HIS A 75 -19.41 -16.37 -71.70
N GLY A 76 -20.71 -16.39 -71.38
CA GLY A 76 -21.21 -16.92 -70.11
C GLY A 76 -20.86 -18.39 -69.91
N ARG A 77 -21.07 -19.23 -70.94
CA ARG A 77 -20.69 -20.65 -70.91
C ARG A 77 -19.18 -20.86 -70.80
N GLN A 78 -18.38 -19.97 -71.38
CA GLN A 78 -16.91 -20.06 -71.30
C GLN A 78 -16.42 -19.76 -69.88
N THR A 79 -17.01 -18.77 -69.21
CA THR A 79 -16.73 -18.47 -67.80
C THR A 79 -17.13 -19.63 -66.89
N GLU A 80 -18.35 -20.16 -67.06
CA GLU A 80 -18.84 -21.29 -66.28
C GLU A 80 -17.98 -22.55 -66.47
N ASN A 81 -17.58 -22.85 -67.71
CA ASN A 81 -16.62 -23.94 -67.98
C ASN A 81 -15.27 -23.71 -67.30
N GLY A 82 -14.81 -22.46 -67.19
CA GLY A 82 -13.59 -22.12 -66.47
C GLY A 82 -13.69 -22.42 -64.97
N GLU A 83 -14.78 -22.01 -64.33
CA GLU A 83 -15.05 -22.28 -62.90
C GLU A 83 -15.23 -23.77 -62.63
N LEU A 84 -15.98 -24.46 -63.49
CA LEU A 84 -16.17 -25.90 -63.39
C LEU A 84 -14.84 -26.64 -63.52
N ASN A 85 -13.99 -26.27 -64.47
CA ASN A 85 -12.66 -26.86 -64.60
C ASN A 85 -11.78 -26.61 -63.38
N GLN A 86 -11.79 -25.40 -62.80
CA GLN A 86 -11.05 -25.13 -61.55
C GLN A 86 -11.53 -26.02 -60.40
N ARG A 87 -12.85 -26.18 -60.26
CA ARG A 87 -13.45 -27.05 -59.24
C ARG A 87 -13.13 -28.52 -59.47
N LEU A 88 -13.11 -28.95 -60.73
CA LEU A 88 -12.77 -30.31 -61.13
C LEU A 88 -11.30 -30.60 -60.79
N THR A 89 -10.38 -29.67 -61.05
CA THR A 89 -8.97 -29.78 -60.64
C THR A 89 -8.81 -29.85 -59.12
N MET A 90 -9.51 -28.98 -58.36
CA MET A 90 -9.46 -29.03 -56.89
C MET A 90 -9.98 -30.36 -56.33
N LEU A 91 -11.09 -30.87 -56.88
CA LEU A 91 -11.65 -32.15 -56.48
C LEU A 91 -10.74 -33.32 -56.86
N GLN A 92 -10.07 -33.26 -58.02
CA GLN A 92 -9.07 -34.26 -58.40
C GLN A 92 -7.88 -34.27 -57.43
N GLU A 93 -7.39 -33.11 -57.01
CA GLU A 93 -6.34 -33.02 -55.99
C GLU A 93 -6.79 -33.54 -54.62
N GLN A 94 -8.00 -33.22 -54.20
CA GLN A 94 -8.58 -33.78 -52.97
C GLN A 94 -8.75 -35.30 -53.06
N ASN A 95 -9.26 -35.82 -54.18
CA ASN A 95 -9.39 -37.25 -54.38
C ASN A 95 -8.03 -37.96 -54.37
N LYS A 96 -7.01 -37.41 -55.04
CA LYS A 96 -5.64 -37.96 -54.96
C LYS A 96 -5.11 -37.99 -53.53
N LYS A 97 -5.37 -36.93 -52.74
CA LYS A 97 -5.01 -36.91 -51.30
C LYS A 97 -5.75 -37.97 -50.51
N LEU A 98 -7.05 -38.15 -50.74
CA LEU A 98 -7.87 -39.17 -50.08
C LEU A 98 -7.45 -40.58 -50.48
N GLU A 99 -7.13 -40.82 -51.74
CA GLU A 99 -6.60 -42.11 -52.24
C GLU A 99 -5.25 -42.43 -51.61
N TYR A 100 -4.35 -41.44 -51.51
CA TYR A 100 -3.09 -41.59 -50.79
C TYR A 100 -3.34 -41.93 -49.30
N GLN A 101 -4.31 -41.24 -48.68
CA GLN A 101 -4.69 -41.50 -47.29
C GLN A 101 -5.25 -42.90 -47.05
N ALA A 102 -6.14 -43.34 -47.93
CA ALA A 102 -6.73 -44.68 -47.87
C ALA A 102 -5.69 -45.79 -48.13
N SER A 103 -4.70 -45.53 -48.99
CA SER A 103 -3.64 -46.48 -49.32
C SER A 103 -2.58 -46.59 -48.22
N ASN A 104 -2.35 -45.52 -47.46
CA ASN A 104 -1.32 -45.45 -46.40
C ASN A 104 -1.90 -45.12 -45.01
N PRO A 105 -2.84 -45.94 -44.49
CA PRO A 105 -3.57 -45.62 -43.26
C PRO A 105 -2.66 -45.48 -42.03
N TYR A 106 -1.60 -46.29 -41.94
CA TYR A 106 -0.68 -46.25 -40.80
C TYR A 106 0.17 -44.97 -40.73
N GLU A 107 0.56 -44.38 -41.86
CA GLU A 107 1.29 -43.11 -41.89
C GLU A 107 0.41 -41.97 -41.38
N HIS A 108 -0.83 -41.90 -41.86
CA HIS A 108 -1.77 -40.86 -41.46
C HIS A 108 -2.20 -40.97 -40.01
N ILE A 109 -2.51 -42.19 -39.55
CA ILE A 109 -2.83 -42.42 -38.14
C ILE A 109 -1.62 -42.08 -37.25
N GLY A 110 -0.39 -42.37 -37.68
CA GLY A 110 0.83 -41.96 -36.98
C GLY A 110 0.98 -40.45 -36.87
N VAL A 111 0.78 -39.72 -37.97
CA VAL A 111 0.83 -38.25 -38.01
C VAL A 111 -0.29 -37.62 -37.17
N ASP A 112 -1.51 -38.13 -37.28
CA ASP A 112 -2.66 -37.63 -36.51
C ASP A 112 -2.48 -37.87 -35.01
N MET A 113 -2.01 -39.06 -34.62
CA MET A 113 -1.65 -39.34 -33.22
C MET A 113 -0.54 -38.41 -32.73
N GLN A 114 0.50 -38.17 -33.53
CA GLN A 114 1.58 -37.25 -33.17
C GLN A 114 1.05 -35.83 -32.97
N ASN A 115 0.18 -35.35 -33.87
CA ASN A 115 -0.45 -34.04 -33.77
C ASN A 115 -1.34 -33.93 -32.53
N MET A 116 -2.14 -34.96 -32.26
CA MET A 116 -2.97 -35.02 -31.05
C MET A 116 -2.13 -34.99 -29.78
N VAL A 117 -1.05 -35.77 -29.71
CA VAL A 117 -0.12 -35.79 -28.57
C VAL A 117 0.57 -34.43 -28.40
N ASN A 118 0.99 -33.80 -29.49
CA ASN A 118 1.60 -32.47 -29.45
C ASN A 118 0.59 -31.41 -28.99
N GLY A 119 -0.66 -31.48 -29.47
CA GLY A 119 -1.76 -30.61 -29.02
C GLY A 119 -2.02 -30.77 -27.52
N ALA A 120 -2.18 -32.00 -27.04
CA ALA A 120 -2.39 -32.30 -25.63
C ALA A 120 -1.21 -31.82 -24.75
N LYS A 121 0.03 -31.94 -25.23
CA LYS A 121 1.22 -31.41 -24.54
C LYS A 121 1.20 -29.88 -24.49
N ALA A 122 0.83 -29.22 -25.58
CA ALA A 122 0.74 -27.77 -25.65
C ALA A 122 -0.37 -27.22 -24.73
N GLU A 123 -1.54 -27.85 -24.73
CA GLU A 123 -2.65 -27.52 -23.83
C GLU A 123 -2.26 -27.70 -22.37
N ARG A 124 -1.63 -28.83 -22.02
CA ARG A 124 -1.12 -29.07 -20.67
C ARG A 124 -0.14 -27.97 -20.25
N LYS A 125 0.78 -27.59 -21.13
CA LYS A 125 1.74 -26.52 -20.85
C LYS A 125 1.02 -25.19 -20.60
N ALA A 126 0.06 -24.83 -21.46
CA ALA A 126 -0.72 -23.60 -21.30
C ALA A 126 -1.50 -23.56 -19.97
N ILE A 127 -2.08 -24.69 -19.55
CA ILE A 127 -2.77 -24.80 -18.26
C ILE A 127 -1.78 -24.62 -17.10
N LEU A 128 -0.60 -25.26 -17.16
CA LEU A 128 0.42 -25.12 -16.13
C LEU A 128 0.96 -23.69 -16.04
N ASP A 129 1.28 -23.07 -17.17
CA ASP A 129 1.77 -21.68 -17.23
C ASP A 129 0.72 -20.70 -16.66
N LYS A 130 -0.57 -20.94 -16.97
CA LYS A 130 -1.68 -20.16 -16.40
C LYS A 130 -1.81 -20.37 -14.89
N ALA A 131 -1.76 -21.62 -14.42
CA ALA A 131 -1.83 -21.92 -13.00
C ALA A 131 -0.63 -21.32 -12.24
N GLU A 132 0.57 -21.36 -12.80
CA GLU A 132 1.77 -20.78 -12.21
C GLU A 132 1.68 -19.25 -12.12
N THR A 133 1.20 -18.58 -13.17
CA THR A 133 1.03 -17.12 -13.16
C THR A 133 -0.05 -16.68 -12.17
N GLU A 134 -1.16 -17.41 -12.08
CA GLU A 134 -2.20 -17.17 -11.06
C GLU A 134 -1.66 -17.38 -9.65
N ALA A 135 -0.92 -18.47 -9.40
CA ALA A 135 -0.31 -18.74 -8.10
C ALA A 135 0.71 -17.66 -7.70
N LYS A 136 1.60 -17.24 -8.61
CA LYS A 136 2.53 -16.12 -8.38
C LYS A 136 1.79 -14.83 -8.06
N THR A 137 0.70 -14.55 -8.74
CA THR A 137 -0.12 -13.36 -8.49
C THR A 137 -0.78 -13.39 -7.12
N ILE A 138 -1.34 -14.54 -6.71
CA ILE A 138 -1.94 -14.71 -5.39
C ILE A 138 -0.89 -14.56 -4.29
N LEU A 139 0.26 -15.21 -4.44
CA LEU A 139 1.38 -15.10 -3.48
C LEU A 139 1.89 -13.66 -3.39
N GLY A 140 2.07 -12.96 -4.51
CA GLY A 140 2.49 -11.56 -4.54
C GLY A 140 1.50 -10.65 -3.79
N LYS A 141 0.19 -10.83 -4.01
CA LYS A 141 -0.85 -10.08 -3.29
C LYS A 141 -0.86 -10.40 -1.79
N ALA A 142 -0.69 -11.67 -1.42
CA ALA A 142 -0.63 -12.09 -0.02
C ALA A 142 0.59 -11.48 0.69
N HIS A 143 1.76 -11.52 0.05
CA HIS A 143 2.98 -10.89 0.57
C HIS A 143 2.82 -9.38 0.74
N ALA A 144 2.34 -8.66 -0.28
CA ALA A 144 2.11 -7.23 -0.18
C ALA A 144 1.13 -6.87 0.95
N LYS A 145 0.07 -7.66 1.14
CA LYS A 145 -0.88 -7.46 2.24
C LYS A 145 -0.24 -7.74 3.60
N ALA A 146 0.58 -8.78 3.71
CA ALA A 146 1.32 -9.09 4.94
C ALA A 146 2.30 -7.95 5.29
N GLU A 147 3.08 -7.47 4.31
CA GLU A 147 3.99 -6.34 4.49
C GLU A 147 3.25 -5.08 4.95
N ALA A 148 2.13 -4.73 4.32
CA ALA A 148 1.30 -3.60 4.73
C ALA A 148 0.81 -3.73 6.18
N MET A 149 0.26 -4.90 6.56
CA MET A 149 -0.20 -5.15 7.93
C MET A 149 0.94 -5.06 8.94
N THR A 150 2.11 -5.63 8.62
CA THR A 150 3.28 -5.55 9.50
C THR A 150 3.81 -4.13 9.63
N GLY A 151 3.80 -3.34 8.54
CA GLY A 151 4.19 -1.93 8.56
C GLY A 151 3.25 -1.08 9.41
N GLU A 152 1.94 -1.27 9.27
CA GLU A 152 0.94 -0.58 10.09
C GLU A 152 1.04 -0.97 11.58
N ALA A 153 1.23 -2.25 11.88
CA ALA A 153 1.40 -2.73 13.24
C ALA A 153 2.66 -2.13 13.88
N LYS A 154 3.77 -2.09 13.15
CA LYS A 154 5.02 -1.48 13.62
C LYS A 154 4.84 0.02 13.87
N LYS A 155 4.21 0.75 12.95
CA LYS A 155 3.93 2.19 13.13
C LYS A 155 3.09 2.46 14.38
N LYS A 156 2.04 1.67 14.62
CA LYS A 156 1.22 1.80 15.82
C LYS A 156 2.00 1.47 17.11
N ALA A 157 2.88 0.47 17.06
CA ALA A 157 3.74 0.15 18.19
C ALA A 157 4.71 1.30 18.50
N ASP A 158 5.34 1.88 17.47
CA ASP A 158 6.25 3.01 17.61
C ASP A 158 5.52 4.24 18.18
N GLU A 159 4.30 4.54 17.69
CA GLU A 159 3.44 5.61 18.23
C GLU A 159 3.09 5.39 19.71
N GLN A 160 2.76 4.16 20.12
CA GLN A 160 2.49 3.84 21.52
C GLN A 160 3.73 4.00 22.39
N VAL A 161 4.91 3.61 21.90
CA VAL A 161 6.18 3.79 22.61
C VAL A 161 6.50 5.27 22.79
N GLU A 162 6.31 6.09 21.75
CA GLU A 162 6.50 7.54 21.85
C GLU A 162 5.53 8.17 22.87
N GLN A 163 4.25 7.81 22.83
CA GLN A 163 3.26 8.30 23.79
C GLN A 163 3.60 7.90 25.22
N ALA A 164 3.97 6.64 25.46
CA ALA A 164 4.38 6.17 26.78
C ALA A 164 5.63 6.90 27.28
N THR A 165 6.59 7.17 26.38
CA THR A 165 7.82 7.91 26.73
C THR A 165 7.52 9.36 27.11
N ARG A 166 6.64 10.04 26.36
CA ARG A 166 6.19 11.40 26.69
C ARG A 166 5.44 11.45 28.02
N CYS A 167 4.49 10.54 28.22
CA CYS A 167 3.73 10.45 29.46
C CYS A 167 4.64 10.21 30.67
N LYS A 168 5.64 9.33 30.54
CA LYS A 168 6.66 9.13 31.58
C LYS A 168 7.40 10.43 31.89
N GLN A 169 7.88 11.15 30.87
CA GLN A 169 8.60 12.41 31.07
C GLN A 169 7.74 13.46 31.78
N GLU A 170 6.46 13.57 31.43
CA GLU A 170 5.53 14.48 32.11
C GLU A 170 5.32 14.10 33.58
N ILE A 171 5.18 12.81 33.87
CA ILE A 171 5.06 12.30 35.25
C ILE A 171 6.33 12.61 36.04
N ASP A 172 7.51 12.36 35.47
CA ASP A 172 8.80 12.63 36.13
C ASP A 172 8.95 14.14 36.43
N GLN A 173 8.61 15.01 35.46
CA GLN A 173 8.63 16.47 35.66
C GLN A 173 7.66 16.94 36.75
N GLU A 174 6.44 16.40 36.77
CA GLU A 174 5.45 16.73 37.79
C GLU A 174 5.86 16.21 39.18
N ALA A 175 6.49 15.03 39.24
CA ALA A 175 7.05 14.50 40.47
C ALA A 175 8.16 15.40 41.02
N ASP A 176 9.11 15.80 40.17
CA ASP A 176 10.20 16.71 40.53
C ASP A 176 9.67 18.06 41.01
N ARG A 177 8.66 18.62 40.33
CA ARG A 177 8.00 19.85 40.74
C ARG A 177 7.40 19.72 42.15
N ARG A 178 6.64 18.65 42.40
CA ARG A 178 6.02 18.40 43.72
C ARG A 178 7.05 18.19 44.82
N ILE A 179 8.15 17.48 44.53
CA ILE A 179 9.26 17.29 45.47
C ILE A 179 9.91 18.63 45.79
N GLY A 180 10.13 19.49 44.77
CA GLY A 180 10.64 20.85 44.95
C GLY A 180 9.76 21.68 45.87
N GLU A 181 8.46 21.78 45.56
CA GLU A 181 7.49 22.53 46.37
C GLU A 181 7.40 22.01 47.81
N SER A 182 7.43 20.68 47.98
CA SER A 182 7.42 20.07 49.31
C SER A 182 8.66 20.44 50.12
N ARG A 183 9.85 20.39 49.48
CA ARG A 183 11.12 20.79 50.12
C ARG A 183 11.13 22.25 50.51
N GLU A 184 10.65 23.15 49.65
CA GLU A 184 10.54 24.58 49.97
C GLU A 184 9.62 24.84 51.16
N ARG A 185 8.44 24.20 51.18
CA ARG A 185 7.51 24.30 52.32
C ARG A 185 8.13 23.78 53.61
N ALA A 186 8.83 22.65 53.55
CA ALA A 186 9.50 22.07 54.71
C ALA A 186 10.63 23.00 55.22
N GLN A 187 11.43 23.57 54.32
CA GLN A 187 12.47 24.54 54.68
C GLN A 187 11.89 25.79 55.33
N LYS A 188 10.77 26.31 54.80
CA LYS A 188 10.09 27.46 55.40
C LYS A 188 9.59 27.14 56.81
N LEU A 189 8.95 26.00 57.01
CA LEU A 189 8.49 25.54 58.33
C LEU A 189 9.65 25.40 59.31
N LEU A 190 10.80 24.85 58.88
CA LEU A 190 12.00 24.76 59.73
C LEU A 190 12.55 26.14 60.09
N SER A 191 12.60 27.07 59.13
CA SER A 191 13.04 28.45 59.38
C SER A 191 12.12 29.17 60.36
N ASP A 192 10.81 29.04 60.18
CA ASP A 192 9.81 29.64 61.07
C ASP A 192 9.91 29.04 62.49
N ALA A 193 10.05 27.71 62.60
CA ALA A 193 10.23 27.02 63.87
C ALA A 193 11.52 27.43 64.60
N ASN A 194 12.65 27.55 63.88
CA ASN A 194 13.91 28.02 64.45
C ASN A 194 13.82 29.47 64.92
N THR A 195 13.17 30.32 64.13
CA THR A 195 12.93 31.73 64.50
C THR A 195 12.10 31.82 65.78
N GLU A 196 11.09 30.97 65.93
CA GLU A 196 10.27 30.94 67.14
C GLU A 196 11.03 30.36 68.34
N ALA A 197 11.82 29.30 68.14
CA ALA A 197 12.69 28.75 69.17
C ALA A 197 13.69 29.79 69.69
N ASP A 198 14.31 30.57 68.80
CA ASP A 198 15.24 31.65 69.17
C ASP A 198 14.56 32.74 70.00
N LYS A 199 13.32 33.10 69.69
CA LYS A 199 12.54 34.07 70.51
C LYS A 199 12.29 33.52 71.90
N ILE A 200 11.88 32.26 71.99
CA ILE A 200 11.61 31.60 73.28
C ILE A 200 12.89 31.54 74.12
N LEU A 201 14.02 31.17 73.52
CA LEU A 201 15.32 31.14 74.19
C LEU A 201 15.71 32.52 74.71
N LYS A 202 15.66 33.56 73.88
CA LYS A 202 15.96 34.94 74.31
C LYS A 202 15.05 35.43 75.43
N ALA A 203 13.76 35.08 75.38
CA ALA A 203 12.82 35.43 76.44
C ALA A 203 13.13 34.69 77.75
N ALA A 204 13.51 33.41 77.68
CA ALA A 204 13.91 32.62 78.83
C ALA A 204 15.21 33.14 79.45
N GLU A 205 16.22 33.45 78.63
CA GLU A 205 17.49 34.06 79.08
C GLU A 205 17.25 35.41 79.76
N ALA A 206 16.42 36.28 79.18
CA ALA A 206 16.08 37.57 79.79
C ALA A 206 15.37 37.39 81.14
N LYS A 207 14.48 36.41 81.26
CA LYS A 207 13.80 36.09 82.53
C LYS A 207 14.78 35.53 83.56
N ALA A 208 15.68 34.64 83.16
CA ALA A 208 16.71 34.09 84.02
C ALA A 208 17.65 35.18 84.55
N ALA A 209 18.11 36.09 83.68
CA ALA A 209 18.94 37.23 84.08
C ALA A 209 18.22 38.17 85.05
N ARG A 210 16.92 38.42 84.86
CA ARG A 210 16.11 39.21 85.80
C ARG A 210 15.99 38.53 87.18
N LEU A 211 15.74 37.22 87.20
CA LEU A 211 15.66 36.46 88.45
C LEU A 211 17.01 36.40 89.18
N ASP A 212 18.12 36.23 88.45
CA ASP A 212 19.47 36.30 89.01
C ASP A 212 19.76 37.68 89.63
N ALA A 213 19.39 38.76 88.94
CA ALA A 213 19.53 40.11 89.48
C ALA A 213 18.67 40.32 90.75
N GLU A 214 17.41 39.88 90.74
CA GLU A 214 16.49 40.00 91.89
C GLU A 214 16.92 39.14 93.09
N THR A 215 17.46 37.94 92.84
CA THR A 215 17.99 37.09 93.91
C THR A 215 19.25 37.70 94.51
N LYS A 216 20.16 38.25 93.71
CA LYS A 216 21.34 38.98 94.20
C LYS A 216 20.97 40.19 95.07
N THR A 217 19.97 40.98 94.68
CA THR A 217 19.51 42.10 95.51
C THR A 217 18.89 41.62 96.82
N ARG A 218 18.05 40.58 96.79
CA ARG A 218 17.46 39.99 98.01
C ARG A 218 18.51 39.41 98.95
N VAL A 219 19.53 38.74 98.43
CA VAL A 219 20.65 38.22 99.24
C VAL A 219 21.42 39.38 99.87
N ALA A 220 21.75 40.42 99.11
CA ALA A 220 22.44 41.59 99.65
C ALA A 220 21.61 42.31 100.74
N ASP A 221 20.29 42.41 100.56
CA ASP A 221 19.38 42.96 101.56
C ASP A 221 19.31 42.08 102.83
N ALA A 222 19.27 40.75 102.66
CA ALA A 222 19.29 39.80 103.77
C ALA A 222 20.60 39.90 104.56
N ASP A 223 21.75 39.89 103.87
CA ASP A 223 23.07 40.07 104.49
C ASP A 223 23.16 41.40 105.26
N ARG A 224 22.58 42.48 104.70
CA ARG A 224 22.52 43.77 105.39
C ARG A 224 21.70 43.68 106.67
N ARG A 225 20.50 43.09 106.61
CA ARG A 225 19.65 42.89 107.80
C ARG A 225 20.32 42.00 108.85
N GLU A 226 21.02 40.96 108.43
CA GLU A 226 21.79 40.09 109.32
C GLU A 226 22.89 40.88 110.04
N ARG A 227 23.66 41.70 109.32
CA ARG A 227 24.68 42.57 109.94
C ARG A 227 24.09 43.59 110.90
N GLU A 228 22.95 44.18 110.55
CA GLU A 228 22.24 45.12 111.43
C GLU A 228 21.74 44.42 112.71
N ALA A 229 21.15 43.22 112.58
CA ALA A 229 20.73 42.41 113.72
C ALA A 229 21.91 41.93 114.58
N ALA A 230 23.03 41.52 113.97
CA ALA A 230 24.25 41.17 114.71
C ALA A 230 24.77 42.37 115.53
N ARG A 231 24.76 43.57 114.95
CA ARG A 231 25.15 44.81 115.67
C ARG A 231 24.22 45.11 116.84
N THR A 232 22.90 44.95 116.69
CA THR A 232 21.96 45.20 117.79
C THR A 232 22.11 44.16 118.90
N VAL A 233 22.33 42.89 118.55
CA VAL A 233 22.64 41.82 119.51
C VAL A 233 23.95 42.11 120.25
N ASP A 234 25.00 42.53 119.55
CA ASP A 234 26.28 42.89 120.18
C ASP A 234 26.14 44.12 121.09
N GLN A 235 25.35 45.12 120.69
CA GLN A 235 25.03 46.27 121.54
C GLN A 235 24.26 45.84 122.80
N ALA A 236 23.24 45.00 122.66
CA ALA A 236 22.48 44.47 123.79
C ALA A 236 23.38 43.66 124.73
N ARG A 237 24.26 42.80 124.20
CA ARG A 237 25.27 42.06 124.99
C ARG A 237 26.19 43.01 125.76
N ARG A 238 26.66 44.10 125.14
CA ARG A 238 27.48 45.11 125.82
C ARG A 238 26.72 45.84 126.92
N LEU A 239 25.47 46.23 126.68
CA LEU A 239 24.61 46.87 127.69
C LEU A 239 24.33 45.93 128.86
N LEU A 240 24.06 44.65 128.60
CA LEU A 240 23.89 43.64 129.64
C LEU A 240 25.19 43.42 130.42
N ALA A 241 26.34 43.40 129.75
CA ALA A 241 27.64 43.33 130.41
C ALA A 241 27.92 44.57 131.28
N ASP A 242 27.60 45.78 130.81
CA ASP A 242 27.72 47.01 131.61
C ASP A 242 26.76 47.01 132.81
N ALA A 243 25.51 46.57 132.61
CA ALA A 243 24.54 46.42 133.69
C ALA A 243 24.98 45.38 134.73
N ALA A 244 25.50 44.23 134.30
CA ALA A 244 26.09 43.22 135.18
C ALA A 244 27.31 43.77 135.93
N ALA A 245 28.17 44.53 135.28
CA ALA A 245 29.32 45.19 135.91
C ALA A 245 28.89 46.24 136.95
N ARG A 246 27.79 46.96 136.72
CA ARG A 246 27.21 47.91 137.70
C ARG A 246 26.60 47.20 138.91
N LEU A 247 25.94 46.05 138.72
CA LEU A 247 25.43 45.22 139.81
C LEU A 247 26.56 44.57 140.64
N ALA A 248 27.69 44.26 140.00
CA ALA A 248 28.88 43.75 140.66
C ALA A 248 29.73 44.83 141.36
N ARG A 249 29.35 46.13 141.28
CA ARG A 249 30.04 47.18 142.05
C ARG A 249 29.61 47.10 143.52
N PRO A 250 30.58 47.08 144.47
CA PRO A 250 30.26 47.15 145.89
C PRO A 250 29.56 48.48 146.21
N VAL A 251 28.48 48.41 146.98
CA VAL A 251 27.75 49.57 147.49
C VAL A 251 28.73 50.46 148.27
N PRO A 252 28.85 51.77 147.99
CA PRO A 252 29.75 52.63 148.74
C PRO A 252 29.30 52.71 150.21
N GLU A 253 30.22 52.36 151.12
CA GLU A 253 30.05 52.49 152.56
C GLU A 253 29.75 53.96 152.92
N LEU A 254 28.62 54.19 153.60
CA LEU A 254 28.30 55.47 154.22
C LEU A 254 29.22 55.68 155.44
N PRO A 255 29.98 56.78 155.53
CA PRO A 255 30.86 57.02 156.66
C PRO A 255 30.04 57.42 157.89
N ALA A 256 30.04 56.54 158.90
CA ALA A 256 29.53 56.84 160.23
C ALA A 256 30.68 57.31 161.13
N THR A 257 30.67 58.58 161.50
CA THR A 257 31.20 59.14 162.76
C THR A 257 30.63 60.56 162.92
N ASN A 258 30.12 61.05 164.03
CA ASN A 258 29.70 60.54 165.34
C ASN A 258 29.11 61.77 166.10
N PRO A 259 28.41 61.59 167.23
CA PRO A 259 27.68 62.66 167.93
C PRO A 259 28.54 63.45 168.94
N ARG A 260 28.19 64.72 169.21
CA ARG A 260 27.81 65.29 170.53
C ARG A 260 27.91 66.83 170.62
N GLU A 261 27.03 67.34 171.51
CA GLU A 261 26.85 68.71 172.06
C GLU A 261 26.02 69.71 171.26
#